data_AF-A0A7K1KK95-F1
#
_entry.id   AF-A0A7K1KK95-F1
#
_cell.length_a   1.000
_cell.length_b   1.000
_cell.length_c   1.000
_cell.angle_alpha   90.00
_cell.angle_beta   90.00
_cell.angle_gamma   90.00
#
_symmetry.space_group_name_H-M   'P 1'
#
loop_
_entity.id
_entity.type
_entity.pdbx_description
1 polymer ?
#
loop_
_entity_poly.entity_id
_entity_poly.type
_entity_poly.pdbx_seq_one_letter_code
_entity_poly.pdbx_strand_id
1 'polypeptide(L)'
;MNRKYDALALLSGGLDSILAMRTVMDQGLAVLGLHFTTPFFGKPHLIPFWREHYGIEVEAVDIDSEFVAMLLGDPSQGFGKWLNPCIDCKITMLGRAAALLPAYGAKFLISGEVVGQRPMSQRSDALNVITKRAGVRDLLLRPLCARNLPPTPMEESGLVDRDGLLDWRGRGRKPQYELAGRYGFTEIPTPAGGCCLTEVQGSARFARLLMHRPEPEPVDFRLARAGRQLWAGSHWLAFGRKAEDNDALESCVIPGDYVFRLADFPGPLAVARPLAGEWDAGAVHDAAALVASYATRARRHFEATGQPVRVVVRRGVKSGAGGEIVAVAPSRDTALPWAEPQPAAVGEWKKNRAARPSRAPLAPAGDTA
;
A
#
# COMPACT_ATOMS: atom_id res chain seq x y z
N MET A 1 -28.93 -8.50 8.65
CA MET A 1 -29.09 -8.12 10.07
C MET A 1 -27.91 -7.23 10.42
N ASN A 2 -28.13 -5.93 10.63
CA ASN A 2 -27.06 -4.98 10.97
C ASN A 2 -26.58 -5.27 12.40
N ARG A 3 -25.51 -6.07 12.50
CA ARG A 3 -24.81 -6.29 13.76
C ARG A 3 -24.25 -4.93 14.21
N LYS A 4 -24.64 -4.48 15.40
CA LYS A 4 -24.11 -3.25 16.00
C LYS A 4 -22.81 -3.59 16.72
N TYR A 5 -21.81 -2.75 16.56
CA TYR A 5 -20.54 -2.82 17.28
C TYR A 5 -20.47 -1.69 18.29
N ASP A 6 -19.73 -1.85 19.38
CA ASP A 6 -19.44 -0.78 20.33
C ASP A 6 -18.27 0.10 19.84
N ALA A 7 -17.30 -0.51 19.16
CA ALA A 7 -16.11 0.16 18.67
C ALA A 7 -15.64 -0.31 17.28
N LEU A 8 -14.96 0.58 16.56
CA LEU A 8 -14.22 0.26 15.33
C LEU A 8 -12.72 0.34 15.60
N ALA A 9 -11.97 -0.69 15.22
CA ALA A 9 -10.53 -0.77 15.44
C ALA A 9 -9.74 -0.62 14.14
N LEU A 10 -8.69 0.17 14.13
CA LEU A 10 -7.73 0.20 13.02
C LEU A 10 -6.88 -1.07 13.04
N LEU A 11 -7.23 -2.06 12.21
CA LEU A 11 -6.54 -3.34 12.13
C LEU A 11 -5.44 -3.31 11.06
N SER A 12 -4.18 -3.22 11.50
CA SER A 12 -3.02 -3.28 10.61
C SER A 12 -2.62 -4.71 10.19
N GLY A 13 -3.18 -5.73 10.85
CA GLY A 13 -2.73 -7.12 10.76
C GLY A 13 -1.47 -7.44 11.59
N GLY A 14 -0.89 -6.43 12.26
CA GLY A 14 0.20 -6.63 13.22
C GLY A 14 -0.31 -6.96 14.62
N LEU A 15 0.57 -7.55 15.44
CA LEU A 15 0.26 -8.00 16.80
C LEU A 15 -0.38 -6.90 17.66
N ASP A 16 0.15 -5.68 17.63
CA ASP A 16 -0.34 -4.58 18.48
C ASP A 16 -1.81 -4.24 18.18
N SER A 17 -2.23 -4.22 16.91
CA SER A 17 -3.65 -3.97 16.57
C SER A 17 -4.57 -5.11 16.97
N ILE A 18 -4.11 -6.36 16.91
CA ILE A 18 -4.88 -7.54 17.31
C ILE A 18 -5.07 -7.55 18.83
N LEU A 19 -3.99 -7.34 19.58
CA LEU A 19 -4.03 -7.28 21.04
C LEU A 19 -4.91 -6.13 21.52
N ALA A 20 -4.86 -4.95 20.88
CA ALA A 20 -5.72 -3.83 21.25
C ALA A 20 -7.21 -4.15 21.10
N MET A 21 -7.59 -4.87 20.04
CA MET A 21 -8.97 -5.34 19.87
C MET A 21 -9.34 -6.32 20.98
N ARG A 22 -8.50 -7.33 21.23
CA ARG A 22 -8.73 -8.34 22.27
C ARG A 22 -8.86 -7.74 23.67
N THR A 23 -8.00 -6.78 24.03
CA THR A 23 -8.07 -6.08 25.32
C THR A 23 -9.43 -5.42 25.56
N VAL A 24 -10.05 -4.85 24.52
CA VAL A 24 -11.39 -4.25 24.64
C VAL A 24 -12.48 -5.33 24.62
N MET A 25 -12.33 -6.36 23.78
CA MET A 25 -13.27 -7.48 23.69
C MET A 25 -13.36 -8.30 24.99
N ASP A 26 -12.26 -8.43 25.73
CA ASP A 26 -12.23 -9.13 27.02
C ASP A 26 -13.08 -8.41 28.09
N GLN A 27 -13.45 -7.14 27.87
CA GLN A 27 -14.41 -6.40 28.70
C GLN A 27 -15.87 -6.61 28.26
N GLY A 28 -16.13 -7.50 27.29
CA GLY A 28 -17.48 -7.84 26.81
C GLY A 28 -18.01 -6.94 25.70
N LEU A 29 -17.19 -6.05 25.14
CA LEU A 29 -17.59 -5.13 24.06
C LEU A 29 -17.43 -5.76 22.67
N ALA A 30 -18.35 -5.43 21.76
CA ALA A 30 -18.28 -5.85 20.36
C ALA A 30 -17.36 -4.92 19.55
N VAL A 31 -16.29 -5.47 18.96
CA VAL A 31 -15.30 -4.69 18.19
C VAL A 31 -15.22 -5.20 16.76
N LEU A 32 -15.35 -4.28 15.78
CA LEU A 32 -15.08 -4.56 14.37
C LEU A 32 -13.71 -3.99 13.97
N GLY A 33 -12.83 -4.84 13.44
CA GLY A 33 -11.57 -4.42 12.84
C GLY A 33 -11.77 -3.87 11.43
N LEU A 34 -11.39 -2.63 11.19
CA LEU A 34 -11.28 -2.03 9.87
C LEU A 34 -9.87 -2.26 9.33
N HIS A 35 -9.77 -3.11 8.31
CA HIS A 35 -8.52 -3.36 7.60
C HIS A 35 -8.44 -2.50 6.33
N PHE A 36 -7.73 -1.37 6.43
CA PHE A 36 -7.57 -0.46 5.30
C PHE A 36 -6.70 -1.03 4.19
N THR A 37 -7.16 -0.83 2.95
CA THR A 37 -6.47 -1.23 1.72
C THR A 37 -6.19 -0.01 0.85
N THR A 38 -4.98 0.01 0.28
CA THR A 38 -4.44 1.05 -0.60
C THR A 38 -3.60 0.38 -1.70
N PRO A 39 -3.08 1.11 -2.70
CA PRO A 39 -2.10 0.54 -3.63
C PRO A 39 -0.80 0.10 -2.94
N PHE A 40 -0.51 0.66 -1.77
CA PHE A 40 0.75 0.51 -1.06
C PHE A 40 0.73 -0.60 -0.01
N PHE A 41 -0.42 -0.86 0.60
CA PHE A 41 -0.59 -1.86 1.65
C PHE A 41 -2.03 -2.33 1.76
N GLY A 42 -2.23 -3.43 2.47
CA GLY A 42 -3.51 -4.11 2.58
C GLY A 42 -3.36 -5.59 2.26
N LYS A 43 -4.03 -6.42 3.03
CA LYS A 43 -4.03 -7.89 2.95
C LYS A 43 -5.44 -8.42 3.23
N PRO A 44 -6.45 -8.02 2.43
CA PRO A 44 -7.83 -8.46 2.65
C PRO A 44 -7.99 -9.99 2.60
N HIS A 45 -7.12 -10.69 1.87
CA HIS A 45 -7.06 -12.15 1.81
C HIS A 45 -6.72 -12.82 3.15
N LEU A 46 -6.18 -12.08 4.15
CA LEU A 46 -5.90 -12.61 5.49
C LEU A 46 -7.08 -12.47 6.46
N ILE A 47 -8.21 -11.89 6.05
CA ILE A 47 -9.39 -11.76 6.91
C ILE A 47 -9.88 -13.11 7.45
N PRO A 48 -10.00 -14.18 6.64
CA PRO A 48 -10.37 -15.50 7.16
C PRO A 48 -9.38 -16.01 8.21
N PHE A 49 -8.08 -15.85 7.94
CA PHE A 49 -7.02 -16.23 8.87
C PHE A 49 -7.13 -15.49 10.21
N TRP A 50 -7.32 -14.16 10.18
CA TRP A 50 -7.46 -13.37 11.40
C TRP A 50 -8.70 -13.75 12.22
N ARG A 51 -9.82 -14.05 11.56
CA ARG A 51 -11.04 -14.52 12.21
C ARG A 51 -10.79 -15.84 12.94
N GLU A 52 -10.18 -16.80 12.26
CA GLU A 52 -9.92 -18.14 12.79
C GLU A 52 -8.88 -18.12 13.91
N HIS A 53 -7.75 -17.45 13.71
CA HIS A 53 -6.59 -17.56 14.60
C HIS A 53 -6.62 -16.60 15.78
N TYR A 54 -7.34 -15.49 15.66
CA TYR A 54 -7.38 -14.44 16.69
C TYR A 54 -8.79 -14.18 17.22
N GLY A 55 -9.82 -14.81 16.66
CA GLY A 55 -11.20 -14.65 17.10
C GLY A 55 -11.68 -13.21 17.00
N ILE A 56 -11.29 -12.48 15.94
CA ILE A 56 -11.66 -11.09 15.70
C ILE A 56 -12.51 -10.94 14.43
N GLU A 57 -13.46 -10.02 14.45
CA GLU A 57 -14.24 -9.65 13.27
C GLU A 57 -13.55 -8.54 12.50
N VAL A 58 -13.54 -8.66 11.17
CA VAL A 58 -12.76 -7.77 10.30
C VAL A 58 -13.54 -7.47 9.03
N GLU A 59 -13.45 -6.23 8.57
CA GLU A 59 -13.91 -5.77 7.27
C GLU A 59 -12.77 -5.05 6.52
N ALA A 60 -12.66 -5.31 5.22
CA ALA A 60 -11.72 -4.58 4.36
C ALA A 60 -12.33 -3.24 3.95
N VAL A 61 -11.58 -2.15 4.12
CA VAL A 61 -12.01 -0.81 3.70
C VAL A 61 -11.06 -0.29 2.64
N ASP A 62 -11.56 -0.06 1.43
CA ASP A 62 -10.80 0.59 0.37
C ASP A 62 -10.71 2.10 0.63
N ILE A 63 -9.48 2.62 0.60
CA ILE A 63 -9.19 4.06 0.69
C ILE A 63 -8.16 4.46 -0.38
N ASP A 64 -8.16 3.78 -1.52
CA ASP A 64 -7.19 3.99 -2.60
C ASP A 64 -7.09 5.45 -3.03
N SER A 65 -8.21 6.01 -3.45
CA SER A 65 -8.30 7.36 -3.98
C SER A 65 -8.00 8.39 -2.90
N GLU A 66 -8.52 8.20 -1.69
CA GLU A 66 -8.26 9.07 -0.54
C GLU A 66 -6.76 9.09 -0.19
N PHE A 67 -6.12 7.93 -0.19
CA PHE A 67 -4.70 7.80 0.12
C PHE A 67 -3.80 8.38 -0.97
N VAL A 68 -4.12 8.13 -2.24
CA VAL A 68 -3.40 8.72 -3.37
C VAL A 68 -3.57 10.23 -3.38
N ALA A 69 -4.77 10.75 -3.13
CA ALA A 69 -5.02 12.19 -3.01
C ALA A 69 -4.18 12.81 -1.88
N MET A 70 -4.12 12.18 -0.70
CA MET A 70 -3.24 12.61 0.39
C MET A 70 -1.77 12.63 -0.01
N LEU A 71 -1.29 11.60 -0.71
CA LEU A 71 0.08 11.51 -1.18
C LEU A 71 0.44 12.62 -2.19
N LEU A 72 -0.50 12.92 -3.10
CA LEU A 72 -0.32 13.92 -4.14
C LEU A 72 -0.54 15.36 -3.64
N GLY A 73 -1.33 15.55 -2.59
CA GLY A 73 -1.77 16.85 -2.07
C GLY A 73 -0.83 17.53 -1.07
N ASP A 74 0.46 17.18 -1.05
CA ASP A 74 1.45 17.65 -0.07
C ASP A 74 1.04 17.26 1.36
N PRO A 75 1.37 16.03 1.80
CA PRO A 75 1.10 15.58 3.16
C PRO A 75 1.55 16.64 4.16
N SER A 76 0.66 17.00 5.07
CA SER A 76 0.81 18.18 5.90
C SER A 76 1.97 18.09 6.87
N GLN A 77 2.42 16.88 7.20
CA GLN A 77 3.61 16.61 8.01
C GLN A 77 4.82 16.21 7.16
N GLY A 78 4.69 16.34 5.85
CA GLY A 78 5.71 16.01 4.86
C GLY A 78 6.00 14.52 4.76
N PHE A 79 7.04 14.22 4.00
CA PHE A 79 7.61 12.89 3.87
C PHE A 79 8.81 12.73 4.80
N GLY A 80 8.96 11.55 5.43
CA GLY A 80 10.21 11.23 6.14
C GLY A 80 11.37 10.94 5.18
N LYS A 81 12.28 10.01 5.55
CA LYS A 81 13.49 9.70 4.76
C LYS A 81 13.17 9.40 3.29
N TRP A 82 12.20 8.52 3.04
CA TRP A 82 11.78 8.14 1.70
C TRP A 82 10.45 8.81 1.36
N LEU A 83 9.47 8.07 0.82
CA LEU A 83 8.15 8.62 0.51
C LEU A 83 7.15 8.37 1.64
N ASN A 84 7.57 8.40 2.91
CA ASN A 84 6.74 7.95 4.02
C ASN A 84 5.87 9.07 4.64
N PRO A 85 4.54 9.14 4.38
CA PRO A 85 3.64 10.12 5.02
C PRO A 85 3.00 9.54 6.28
N CYS A 86 3.78 8.92 7.18
CA CYS A 86 3.23 8.04 8.23
C CYS A 86 2.24 8.74 9.19
N ILE A 87 2.36 10.04 9.39
CA ILE A 87 1.43 10.81 10.22
C ILE A 87 0.15 11.09 9.44
N ASP A 88 0.24 11.64 8.23
CA ASP A 88 -0.92 11.91 7.38
C ASP A 88 -1.69 10.63 7.00
N CYS A 89 -0.99 9.53 6.74
CA CYS A 89 -1.60 8.20 6.57
C CYS A 89 -2.53 7.81 7.74
N LYS A 90 -2.09 8.04 8.98
CA LYS A 90 -2.92 7.78 10.16
C LYS A 90 -4.07 8.77 10.29
N ILE A 91 -3.84 10.03 9.95
CA ILE A 91 -4.89 11.05 9.94
C ILE A 91 -6.00 10.64 8.97
N THR A 92 -5.66 10.26 7.74
CA THR A 92 -6.60 9.76 6.73
C THR A 92 -7.37 8.54 7.23
N MET A 93 -6.68 7.50 7.72
CA MET A 93 -7.34 6.28 8.20
C MET A 93 -8.25 6.52 9.41
N LEU A 94 -7.84 7.36 10.36
CA LEU A 94 -8.65 7.69 11.54
C LEU A 94 -9.87 8.55 11.17
N GLY A 95 -9.69 9.54 10.28
CA GLY A 95 -10.80 10.35 9.78
C GLY A 95 -11.83 9.48 9.05
N ARG A 96 -11.37 8.56 8.20
CA ARG A 96 -12.25 7.59 7.52
C ARG A 96 -12.95 6.67 8.51
N ALA A 97 -12.25 6.15 9.52
CA ALA A 97 -12.84 5.30 10.55
C ALA A 97 -13.90 6.05 11.38
N ALA A 98 -13.66 7.31 11.73
CA ALA A 98 -14.62 8.14 12.46
C ALA A 98 -15.91 8.35 11.65
N ALA A 99 -15.79 8.63 10.34
CA ALA A 99 -16.94 8.77 9.46
C ALA A 99 -17.79 7.49 9.33
N LEU A 100 -17.20 6.32 9.61
CA LEU A 100 -17.90 5.03 9.56
C LEU A 100 -18.61 4.67 10.87
N LEU A 101 -18.32 5.34 12.00
CA LEU A 101 -18.95 5.04 13.29
C LEU A 101 -20.49 4.94 13.21
N PRO A 102 -21.23 5.89 12.60
CA PRO A 102 -22.69 5.83 12.54
C PRO A 102 -23.22 4.63 11.75
N ALA A 103 -22.55 4.28 10.65
CA ALA A 103 -22.96 3.17 9.78
C ALA A 103 -22.90 1.82 10.49
N TYR A 104 -21.95 1.64 11.41
CA TYR A 104 -21.80 0.43 12.22
C TYR A 104 -22.46 0.51 13.61
N GLY A 105 -23.05 1.66 13.96
CA GLY A 105 -23.62 1.91 15.29
C GLY A 105 -22.58 1.97 16.40
N ALA A 106 -21.31 2.18 16.07
CA ALA A 106 -20.19 2.23 17.00
C ALA A 106 -20.03 3.60 17.63
N LYS A 107 -19.47 3.64 18.85
CA LYS A 107 -19.36 4.85 19.68
C LYS A 107 -17.96 5.43 19.70
N PHE A 108 -16.93 4.61 19.52
CA PHE A 108 -15.54 5.02 19.61
C PHE A 108 -14.61 4.19 18.70
N LEU A 109 -13.38 4.67 18.55
CA LEU A 109 -12.31 4.08 17.76
C LEU A 109 -11.25 3.45 18.66
N ILE A 110 -10.58 2.43 18.13
CA ILE A 110 -9.44 1.76 18.78
C ILE A 110 -8.24 1.79 17.83
N SER A 111 -7.05 2.05 18.37
CA SER A 111 -5.79 1.77 17.67
C SER A 111 -4.83 0.96 18.53
N GLY A 112 -4.03 0.11 17.88
CA GLY A 112 -2.92 -0.61 18.51
C GLY A 112 -1.66 0.24 18.70
N GLU A 113 -1.79 1.56 18.81
CA GLU A 113 -0.64 2.44 19.01
C GLU A 113 -0.13 2.37 20.45
N VAL A 114 1.18 2.19 20.61
CA VAL A 114 1.86 2.23 21.91
C VAL A 114 2.77 3.44 21.93
N VAL A 115 2.64 4.28 22.96
CA VAL A 115 3.44 5.51 23.11
C VAL A 115 4.95 5.19 23.13
N GLY A 116 5.72 5.87 22.29
CA GLY A 116 7.16 5.70 22.15
C GLY A 116 7.61 4.47 21.35
N GLN A 117 6.70 3.65 20.82
CA GLN A 117 7.06 2.40 20.15
C GLN A 117 7.61 2.60 18.74
N ARG A 118 7.13 3.62 18.00
CA ARG A 118 7.64 4.00 16.68
C ARG A 118 8.16 5.44 16.65
N PRO A 119 9.39 5.67 16.14
CA PRO A 119 10.06 6.97 16.21
C PRO A 119 9.40 8.08 15.37
N MET A 120 8.69 7.72 14.29
CA MET A 120 8.05 8.71 13.41
C MET A 120 6.62 9.06 13.81
N SER A 121 5.83 8.08 14.27
CA SER A 121 4.37 8.23 14.30
C SER A 121 3.72 7.85 15.63
N GLN A 122 4.50 7.50 16.65
CA GLN A 122 3.98 7.13 17.98
C GLN A 122 4.74 7.83 19.12
N ARG A 123 5.47 8.91 18.82
CA ARG A 123 5.92 9.86 19.85
C ARG A 123 4.71 10.63 20.39
N SER A 124 4.79 11.13 21.62
CA SER A 124 3.66 11.84 22.25
C SER A 124 3.18 13.05 21.44
N ASP A 125 4.11 13.84 20.89
CA ASP A 125 3.80 14.96 19.98
C ASP A 125 3.08 14.49 18.71
N ALA A 126 3.58 13.43 18.08
CA ALA A 126 2.97 12.86 16.87
C ALA A 126 1.55 12.32 17.14
N LEU A 127 1.33 11.59 18.24
CA LEU A 127 0.01 11.10 18.63
C LEU A 127 -0.98 12.25 18.83
N ASN A 128 -0.54 13.34 19.47
CA ASN A 128 -1.36 14.54 19.65
C ASN A 128 -1.71 15.21 18.33
N VAL A 129 -0.75 15.36 17.41
CA VAL A 129 -0.97 15.93 16.08
C VAL A 129 -1.96 15.08 15.28
N ILE A 130 -1.77 13.76 15.24
CA ILE A 130 -2.65 12.82 14.54
C ILE A 130 -4.08 12.98 15.04
N THR A 131 -4.25 12.89 16.36
CA THR A 131 -5.55 12.91 17.01
C THR A 131 -6.27 14.24 16.80
N LYS A 132 -5.55 15.37 16.88
CA LYS A 132 -6.09 16.71 16.63
C LYS A 132 -6.53 16.87 15.17
N ARG A 133 -5.66 16.51 14.22
CA ARG A 133 -5.93 16.71 12.78
C ARG A 133 -7.01 15.78 12.24
N ALA A 134 -7.10 14.56 12.77
CA ALA A 134 -8.17 13.63 12.41
C ALA A 134 -9.51 13.97 13.10
N GLY A 135 -9.53 14.86 14.10
CA GLY A 135 -10.75 15.21 14.82
C GLY A 135 -11.27 14.09 15.73
N VAL A 136 -10.39 13.22 16.25
CA VAL A 136 -10.78 12.00 16.98
C VAL A 136 -10.34 11.99 18.45
N ARG A 137 -10.03 13.15 19.04
CA ARG A 137 -9.53 13.24 20.43
C ARG A 137 -10.43 12.55 21.43
N ASP A 138 -11.71 12.81 21.31
CA ASP A 138 -12.71 12.34 22.27
C ASP A 138 -13.30 11.00 21.82
N LEU A 139 -12.79 10.43 20.72
CA LEU A 139 -13.28 9.20 20.10
C LEU A 139 -12.24 8.08 20.09
N LEU A 140 -10.94 8.35 20.27
CA LEU A 140 -9.88 7.35 20.04
C LEU A 140 -9.29 6.80 21.33
N LEU A 141 -9.56 5.52 21.60
CA LEU A 141 -8.90 4.73 22.63
C LEU A 141 -7.60 4.10 22.12
N ARG A 142 -6.58 4.05 22.99
CA ARG A 142 -5.33 3.31 22.76
C ARG A 142 -5.14 2.28 23.87
N PRO A 143 -5.83 1.12 23.80
CA PRO A 143 -5.95 0.19 24.94
C PRO A 143 -4.62 -0.28 25.50
N LEU A 144 -3.60 -0.41 24.63
CA LEU A 144 -2.29 -0.93 24.99
C LEU A 144 -1.45 0.05 25.82
N CYS A 145 -1.75 1.35 25.79
CA CYS A 145 -1.01 2.37 26.53
C CYS A 145 -1.90 3.41 27.21
N ALA A 146 -3.19 3.10 27.41
CA ALA A 146 -4.19 4.05 27.91
C ALA A 146 -3.82 4.63 29.28
N ARG A 147 -3.20 3.83 30.16
CA ARG A 147 -2.77 4.27 31.49
C ARG A 147 -1.65 5.33 31.46
N ASN A 148 -0.97 5.48 30.34
CA ASN A 148 0.04 6.54 30.12
C ASN A 148 -0.54 7.80 29.46
N LEU A 149 -1.85 7.83 29.20
CA LEU A 149 -2.55 8.92 28.52
C LEU A 149 -3.69 9.46 29.41
N PRO A 150 -4.15 10.70 29.18
CA PRO A 150 -5.37 11.19 29.81
C PRO A 150 -6.55 10.24 29.53
N PRO A 151 -7.48 10.06 30.50
CA PRO A 151 -8.71 9.32 30.26
C PRO A 151 -9.49 9.86 29.07
N THR A 152 -10.11 8.96 28.34
CA THR A 152 -11.02 9.26 27.23
C THR A 152 -12.48 9.20 27.68
N PRO A 153 -13.44 9.79 26.96
CA PRO A 153 -14.86 9.77 27.36
C PRO A 153 -15.45 8.36 27.56
N MET A 154 -14.98 7.37 26.79
CA MET A 154 -15.42 5.97 26.97
C MET A 154 -14.92 5.37 28.28
N GLU A 155 -13.79 5.84 28.80
CA GLU A 155 -13.25 5.43 30.11
C GLU A 155 -13.99 6.16 31.23
N GLU A 156 -14.18 7.48 31.10
CA GLU A 156 -14.84 8.31 32.11
C GLU A 156 -16.32 7.94 32.31
N SER A 157 -17.01 7.53 31.25
CA SER A 157 -18.41 7.07 31.32
C SER A 157 -18.58 5.65 31.86
N GLY A 158 -17.48 4.90 32.05
CA GLY A 158 -17.52 3.49 32.44
C GLY A 158 -17.92 2.53 31.32
N LEU A 159 -18.03 3.00 30.06
CA LEU A 159 -18.23 2.12 28.90
C LEU A 159 -17.04 1.17 28.71
N VAL A 160 -15.84 1.66 28.98
CA VAL A 160 -14.60 0.90 29.02
C VAL A 160 -14.02 1.01 30.42
N ASP A 161 -13.77 -0.11 31.07
CA ASP A 161 -13.08 -0.15 32.35
C ASP A 161 -11.58 0.14 32.14
N ARG A 162 -11.12 1.27 32.68
CA ARG A 162 -9.72 1.71 32.61
C ARG A 162 -8.77 0.76 33.33
N ASP A 163 -9.23 0.06 34.36
CA ASP A 163 -8.42 -0.93 35.07
C ASP A 163 -8.20 -2.19 34.23
N GLY A 164 -9.07 -2.46 33.25
CA GLY A 164 -8.85 -3.47 32.23
C GLY A 164 -7.87 -3.08 31.11
N LEU A 165 -7.39 -1.83 31.07
CA LEU A 165 -6.46 -1.33 30.04
C LEU A 165 -4.99 -1.41 30.48
N LEU A 166 -4.07 -1.20 29.53
CA LEU A 166 -2.63 -1.46 29.72
C LEU A 166 -1.79 -0.16 29.76
N ASP A 167 -0.56 -0.30 30.24
CA ASP A 167 0.41 0.78 30.47
C ASP A 167 1.69 0.64 29.64
N TRP A 168 1.64 -0.05 28.49
CA TRP A 168 2.84 -0.26 27.69
C TRP A 168 3.38 1.05 27.12
N ARG A 169 4.71 1.16 27.07
CA ARG A 169 5.44 2.30 26.53
C ARG A 169 6.83 1.93 26.06
N GLY A 170 7.40 2.75 25.20
CA GLY A 170 8.74 2.57 24.66
C GLY A 170 8.79 1.52 23.55
N ARG A 171 10.00 1.01 23.25
CA ARG A 171 10.24 0.14 22.08
C ARG A 171 10.21 -1.36 22.37
N GLY A 172 10.15 -1.76 23.63
CA GLY A 172 10.09 -3.17 24.02
C GLY A 172 8.83 -3.84 23.48
N ARG A 173 8.92 -5.15 23.20
CA ARG A 173 7.79 -5.97 22.73
C ARG A 173 7.48 -7.19 23.62
N LYS A 174 8.20 -7.33 24.74
CA LYS A 174 8.07 -8.50 25.63
C LYS A 174 6.64 -8.66 26.17
N PRO A 175 5.99 -7.62 26.74
CA PRO A 175 4.61 -7.74 27.22
C PRO A 175 3.60 -8.13 26.12
N GLN A 176 3.81 -7.69 24.88
CA GLN A 176 2.98 -8.05 23.73
C GLN A 176 3.02 -9.54 23.47
N TYR A 177 4.21 -10.15 23.47
CA TYR A 177 4.37 -11.60 23.28
C TYR A 177 3.81 -12.40 24.45
N GLU A 178 3.97 -11.91 25.68
CA GLU A 178 3.38 -12.54 26.86
C GLU A 178 1.85 -12.55 26.79
N LEU A 179 1.24 -11.42 26.39
CA LEU A 179 -0.21 -11.34 26.22
C LEU A 179 -0.71 -12.22 25.06
N ALA A 180 0.03 -12.27 23.95
CA ALA A 180 -0.26 -13.19 22.85
C ALA A 180 -0.27 -14.66 23.31
N GLY A 181 0.69 -15.03 24.16
CA GLY A 181 0.76 -16.36 24.77
C GLY A 181 -0.44 -16.66 25.68
N ARG A 182 -0.92 -15.67 26.45
CA ARG A 182 -2.14 -15.81 27.28
C ARG A 182 -3.40 -16.05 26.45
N TYR A 183 -3.50 -15.46 25.26
CA TYR A 183 -4.58 -15.74 24.31
C TYR A 183 -4.41 -17.07 23.57
N GLY A 184 -3.29 -17.77 23.75
CA GLY A 184 -3.02 -19.02 23.05
C GLY A 184 -2.70 -18.85 21.56
N PHE A 185 -2.23 -17.68 21.13
CA PHE A 185 -1.89 -17.45 19.73
C PHE A 185 -0.68 -18.31 19.33
N THR A 186 -0.92 -19.25 18.42
CA THR A 186 0.11 -20.14 17.85
C THR A 186 0.88 -19.47 16.73
N GLU A 187 0.22 -18.62 15.95
CA GLU A 187 0.81 -17.85 14.88
C GLU A 187 0.88 -16.38 15.26
N ILE A 188 2.04 -15.92 15.74
CA ILE A 188 2.24 -14.53 16.14
C ILE A 188 2.70 -13.71 14.92
N PRO A 189 2.00 -12.62 14.55
CA PRO A 189 2.43 -11.77 13.45
C PRO A 189 3.82 -11.20 13.73
N THR A 190 4.74 -11.45 12.81
CA THR A 190 6.08 -10.86 12.89
C THR A 190 5.96 -9.33 12.85
N PRO A 191 6.75 -8.59 13.66
CA PRO A 191 6.78 -7.14 13.56
C PRO A 191 7.00 -6.71 12.11
N ALA A 192 5.99 -6.07 11.51
CA ALA A 192 6.07 -5.66 10.13
C ALA A 192 7.20 -4.66 9.94
N GLY A 193 8.02 -4.87 8.89
CA GLY A 193 8.75 -3.78 8.25
C GLY A 193 7.80 -2.62 7.93
N GLY A 194 8.32 -1.41 7.81
CA GLY A 194 7.47 -0.29 7.41
C GLY A 194 6.79 -0.55 6.05
N CYS A 195 5.75 0.22 5.72
CA CYS A 195 5.08 0.17 4.41
C CYS A 195 6.10 0.33 3.26
N CYS A 196 5.79 -0.10 2.04
CA CYS A 196 6.67 0.04 0.86
C CYS A 196 7.11 1.49 0.57
N LEU A 197 6.36 2.48 1.06
CA LEU A 197 6.71 3.91 1.05
C LEU A 197 7.87 4.29 2.00
N THR A 198 8.22 3.38 2.90
CA THR A 198 9.37 3.48 3.82
C THR A 198 10.57 2.67 3.33
N GLU A 199 10.42 1.92 2.25
CA GLU A 199 11.46 1.08 1.67
C GLU A 199 12.14 1.82 0.53
N VAL A 200 13.46 1.67 0.44
CA VAL A 200 14.26 2.34 -0.59
C VAL A 200 13.82 1.98 -2.01
N GLN A 201 13.63 0.68 -2.27
CA GLN A 201 13.28 0.18 -3.60
C GLN A 201 11.83 0.53 -3.98
N GLY A 202 10.88 0.36 -3.05
CA GLY A 202 9.48 0.77 -3.27
C GLY A 202 9.38 2.26 -3.57
N SER A 203 10.06 3.08 -2.76
CA SER A 203 10.03 4.53 -2.91
C SER A 203 10.68 5.02 -4.20
N ALA A 204 11.79 4.40 -4.65
CA ALA A 204 12.44 4.75 -5.91
C ALA A 204 11.49 4.55 -7.11
N ARG A 205 10.76 3.43 -7.12
CA ARG A 205 9.77 3.11 -8.17
C ARG A 205 8.65 4.15 -8.23
N PHE A 206 8.07 4.51 -7.08
CA PHE A 206 7.00 5.50 -7.03
C PHE A 206 7.49 6.91 -7.34
N ALA A 207 8.70 7.29 -6.88
CA ALA A 207 9.29 8.58 -7.24
C ALA A 207 9.45 8.70 -8.76
N ARG A 208 9.93 7.64 -9.43
CA ARG A 208 10.06 7.63 -10.89
C ARG A 208 8.72 7.80 -11.60
N LEU A 209 7.68 7.11 -11.15
CA LEU A 209 6.31 7.30 -11.63
C LEU A 209 5.86 8.75 -11.47
N LEU A 210 6.01 9.32 -10.26
CA LEU A 210 5.57 10.68 -9.93
C LEU A 210 6.35 11.78 -10.68
N MET A 211 7.53 11.47 -11.23
CA MET A 211 8.29 12.39 -12.08
C MET A 211 7.74 12.45 -13.52
N HIS A 212 7.13 11.37 -14.01
CA HIS A 212 6.68 11.25 -15.41
C HIS A 212 5.16 11.34 -15.56
N ARG A 213 4.41 11.07 -14.49
CA ARG A 213 2.95 11.18 -14.45
C ARG A 213 2.55 12.14 -13.33
N PRO A 214 2.08 13.36 -13.64
CA PRO A 214 1.69 14.34 -12.62
C PRO A 214 0.48 13.92 -11.79
N GLU A 215 -0.46 13.19 -12.40
CA GLU A 215 -1.72 12.74 -11.80
C GLU A 215 -1.84 11.21 -11.93
N PRO A 216 -1.02 10.43 -11.20
CA PRO A 216 -1.12 8.99 -11.21
C PRO A 216 -2.36 8.52 -10.45
N GLU A 217 -3.02 7.51 -11.00
CA GLU A 217 -4.18 6.85 -10.43
C GLU A 217 -3.73 5.68 -9.51
N PRO A 218 -4.61 5.17 -8.64
CA PRO A 218 -4.30 4.02 -7.79
C PRO A 218 -3.74 2.81 -8.55
N VAL A 219 -4.23 2.55 -9.77
CA VAL A 219 -3.75 1.46 -10.63
C VAL A 219 -2.30 1.66 -11.09
N ASP A 220 -1.84 2.90 -11.26
CA ASP A 220 -0.44 3.18 -11.62
C ASP A 220 0.50 2.79 -10.48
N PHE A 221 0.13 3.08 -9.24
CA PHE A 221 0.92 2.66 -8.07
C PHE A 221 0.94 1.13 -7.91
N ARG A 222 -0.17 0.44 -8.19
CA ARG A 222 -0.18 -1.04 -8.20
C ARG A 222 0.75 -1.59 -9.28
N LEU A 223 0.70 -1.03 -10.50
CA LEU A 223 1.59 -1.41 -11.60
C LEU A 223 3.06 -1.17 -11.22
N ALA A 224 3.39 -0.02 -10.61
CA ALA A 224 4.74 0.32 -10.17
C ALA A 224 5.26 -0.58 -9.04
N ARG A 225 4.35 -1.22 -8.30
CA ARG A 225 4.68 -2.16 -7.22
C ARG A 225 4.94 -3.58 -7.74
N ALA A 226 4.25 -3.99 -8.80
CA ALA A 226 4.31 -5.36 -9.34
C ALA A 226 5.61 -5.62 -10.11
N GLY A 227 6.23 -6.79 -9.94
CA GLY A 227 7.35 -7.21 -10.80
C GLY A 227 8.59 -6.31 -10.80
N ARG A 228 9.30 -6.36 -11.93
CA ARG A 228 10.43 -5.50 -12.28
C ARG A 228 9.93 -4.25 -12.98
N GLN A 229 10.60 -3.14 -12.75
CA GLN A 229 10.25 -1.82 -13.26
C GLN A 229 11.42 -1.25 -14.04
N LEU A 230 11.27 -1.04 -15.34
CA LEU A 230 12.29 -0.46 -16.21
C LEU A 230 11.78 0.81 -16.88
N TRP A 231 12.70 1.75 -17.05
CA TRP A 231 12.44 3.06 -17.62
C TRP A 231 13.49 3.39 -18.69
N ALA A 232 13.05 3.97 -19.81
CA ALA A 232 13.91 4.56 -20.83
C ALA A 232 13.28 5.89 -21.29
N GLY A 233 13.78 7.01 -20.75
CA GLY A 233 13.09 8.30 -20.87
C GLY A 233 11.69 8.23 -20.25
N SER A 234 10.66 8.56 -21.04
CA SER A 234 9.24 8.47 -20.67
C SER A 234 8.62 7.08 -20.88
N HIS A 235 9.36 6.13 -21.46
CA HIS A 235 8.88 4.76 -21.65
C HIS A 235 8.96 4.01 -20.33
N TRP A 236 7.81 3.51 -19.86
CA TRP A 236 7.67 2.71 -18.66
C TRP A 236 7.27 1.28 -19.01
N LEU A 237 8.12 0.32 -18.65
CA LEU A 237 7.91 -1.11 -18.84
C LEU A 237 7.96 -1.85 -17.50
N ALA A 238 6.93 -2.63 -17.20
CA ALA A 238 6.87 -3.50 -16.04
C ALA A 238 6.75 -4.96 -16.48
N PHE A 239 7.48 -5.89 -15.85
CA PHE A 239 7.31 -7.32 -16.16
C PHE A 239 7.60 -8.24 -14.98
N GLY A 240 6.92 -9.39 -14.98
CA GLY A 240 6.91 -10.28 -13.83
C GLY A 240 8.23 -11.02 -13.62
N ARG A 241 8.59 -11.28 -12.37
CA ARG A 241 9.74 -12.15 -12.01
C ARG A 241 9.29 -13.56 -11.66
N LYS A 242 8.01 -13.73 -11.34
CA LYS A 242 7.35 -14.95 -10.87
C LYS A 242 5.87 -14.90 -11.24
N ALA A 243 5.16 -16.03 -11.09
CA ALA A 243 3.75 -16.14 -11.48
C ALA A 243 2.87 -15.08 -10.79
N GLU A 244 3.01 -14.88 -9.49
CA GLU A 244 2.20 -13.87 -8.77
C GLU A 244 2.47 -12.43 -9.24
N ASP A 245 3.69 -12.13 -9.74
CA ASP A 245 3.95 -10.82 -10.35
C ASP A 245 3.20 -10.70 -11.69
N ASN A 246 3.11 -11.78 -12.49
CA ASN A 246 2.35 -11.76 -13.75
C ASN A 246 0.86 -11.51 -13.50
N ASP A 247 0.27 -12.21 -12.51
CA ASP A 247 -1.15 -12.04 -12.16
C ASP A 247 -1.43 -10.60 -11.69
N ALA A 248 -0.52 -10.05 -10.88
CA ALA A 248 -0.61 -8.67 -10.43
C ALA A 248 -0.53 -7.66 -11.59
N LEU A 249 0.40 -7.88 -12.54
CA LEU A 249 0.54 -7.04 -13.74
C LEU A 249 -0.71 -7.11 -14.63
N GLU A 250 -1.23 -8.31 -14.88
CA GLU A 250 -2.42 -8.53 -15.70
C GLU A 250 -3.65 -7.83 -15.11
N SER A 251 -3.79 -7.87 -13.77
CA SER A 251 -4.87 -7.18 -13.06
C SER A 251 -4.81 -5.64 -13.20
N CYS A 252 -3.63 -5.08 -13.48
CA CYS A 252 -3.39 -3.65 -13.59
C CYS A 252 -3.55 -3.12 -15.02
N VAL A 253 -3.76 -3.97 -16.02
CA VAL A 253 -3.89 -3.56 -17.43
C VAL A 253 -5.12 -2.67 -17.61
N ILE A 254 -4.90 -1.50 -18.23
CA ILE A 254 -5.95 -0.54 -18.61
C ILE A 254 -5.93 -0.29 -20.12
N PRO A 255 -6.99 0.32 -20.70
CA PRO A 255 -6.99 0.73 -22.09
C PRO A 255 -5.77 1.59 -22.44
N GLY A 256 -5.11 1.27 -23.56
CA GLY A 256 -3.91 1.97 -24.01
C GLY A 256 -2.59 1.39 -23.52
N ASP A 257 -2.57 0.41 -22.62
CA ASP A 257 -1.35 -0.34 -22.29
C ASP A 257 -0.95 -1.28 -23.45
N TYR A 258 0.35 -1.52 -23.61
CA TYR A 258 0.86 -2.65 -24.41
C TYR A 258 1.15 -3.83 -23.51
N VAL A 259 0.66 -5.02 -23.87
CA VAL A 259 0.87 -6.26 -23.12
C VAL A 259 1.70 -7.21 -23.98
N PHE A 260 2.87 -7.61 -23.49
CA PHE A 260 3.81 -8.49 -24.18
C PHE A 260 3.77 -9.89 -23.58
N ARG A 261 3.64 -10.90 -24.44
CA ARG A 261 3.69 -12.32 -24.06
C ARG A 261 4.42 -13.11 -25.15
N LEU A 262 5.33 -13.99 -24.76
CA LEU A 262 5.98 -14.88 -25.72
C LEU A 262 4.95 -15.87 -26.29
N ALA A 263 4.95 -16.07 -27.61
CA ALA A 263 4.01 -16.96 -28.28
C ALA A 263 4.35 -18.44 -28.01
N ASP A 264 5.64 -18.76 -28.11
CA ASP A 264 6.12 -20.14 -28.22
C ASP A 264 6.82 -20.65 -26.95
N PHE A 265 7.05 -19.78 -25.99
CA PHE A 265 7.85 -20.08 -24.80
C PHE A 265 7.21 -19.54 -23.53
N PRO A 266 7.38 -20.24 -22.39
CA PRO A 266 7.07 -19.64 -21.09
C PRO A 266 8.02 -18.46 -20.85
N GLY A 267 7.46 -17.36 -20.37
CA GLY A 267 8.20 -16.12 -20.11
C GLY A 267 7.38 -15.15 -19.26
N PRO A 268 7.98 -14.01 -18.90
CA PRO A 268 7.28 -13.01 -18.11
C PRO A 268 6.14 -12.37 -18.90
N LEU A 269 5.05 -12.04 -18.22
CA LEU A 269 4.09 -11.07 -18.74
C LEU A 269 4.71 -9.68 -18.57
N ALA A 270 4.70 -8.88 -19.62
CA ALA A 270 5.09 -7.47 -19.53
C ALA A 270 3.93 -6.55 -19.88
N VAL A 271 3.88 -5.41 -19.19
CA VAL A 271 2.95 -4.32 -19.42
C VAL A 271 3.77 -3.04 -19.60
N ALA A 272 3.63 -2.41 -20.76
CA ALA A 272 4.12 -1.06 -20.98
C ALA A 272 2.94 -0.08 -20.91
N ARG A 273 3.09 0.95 -20.07
CA ARG A 273 2.09 2.00 -19.92
C ARG A 273 2.58 3.27 -20.60
N PRO A 274 1.94 3.69 -21.71
CA PRO A 274 2.34 4.92 -22.38
C PRO A 274 2.00 6.14 -21.52
N LEU A 275 2.99 7.00 -21.27
CA LEU A 275 2.83 8.22 -20.48
C LEU A 275 2.84 9.49 -21.33
N ALA A 276 3.34 9.40 -22.57
CA ALA A 276 3.50 10.52 -23.49
C ALA A 276 3.22 10.06 -24.93
N GLY A 277 1.93 9.89 -25.25
CA GLY A 277 1.52 9.37 -26.55
C GLY A 277 1.75 7.86 -26.71
N GLU A 278 1.39 7.33 -27.87
CA GLU A 278 1.64 5.93 -28.21
C GLU A 278 3.14 5.67 -28.43
N TRP A 279 3.57 4.43 -28.19
CA TRP A 279 4.94 4.02 -28.48
C TRP A 279 5.07 3.76 -29.98
N ASP A 280 6.15 4.25 -30.56
CA ASP A 280 6.50 3.90 -31.94
C ASP A 280 6.88 2.41 -32.07
N ALA A 281 6.90 1.92 -33.30
CA ALA A 281 7.22 0.53 -33.59
C ALA A 281 8.63 0.13 -33.11
N GLY A 282 9.58 1.08 -33.10
CA GLY A 282 10.93 0.86 -32.60
C GLY A 282 10.95 0.58 -31.10
N ALA A 283 10.26 1.41 -30.31
CA ALA A 283 10.14 1.23 -28.86
C ALA A 283 9.39 -0.07 -28.49
N VAL A 284 8.35 -0.44 -29.25
CA VAL A 284 7.63 -1.72 -29.06
C VAL A 284 8.55 -2.90 -29.37
N HIS A 285 9.28 -2.86 -30.50
CA HIS A 285 10.25 -3.90 -30.85
C HIS A 285 11.37 -4.04 -29.82
N ASP A 286 11.91 -2.91 -29.35
CA ASP A 286 12.95 -2.84 -28.35
C ASP A 286 12.52 -3.48 -27.01
N ALA A 287 11.33 -3.14 -26.53
CA ALA A 287 10.75 -3.75 -25.33
C ALA A 287 10.47 -5.24 -25.51
N ALA A 288 9.98 -5.67 -26.69
CA ALA A 288 9.76 -7.08 -26.98
C ALA A 288 11.08 -7.88 -26.94
N ALA A 289 12.16 -7.35 -27.52
CA ALA A 289 13.51 -7.95 -27.48
C ALA A 289 14.01 -8.09 -26.04
N LEU A 290 13.83 -7.03 -25.24
CA LEU A 290 14.21 -7.04 -23.83
C LEU A 290 13.44 -8.09 -23.03
N VAL A 291 12.11 -8.13 -23.14
CA VAL A 291 11.25 -9.08 -22.43
C VAL A 291 11.60 -10.52 -22.82
N ALA A 292 11.82 -10.80 -24.10
CA ALA A 292 12.24 -12.12 -24.59
C ALA A 292 13.57 -12.57 -23.97
N SER A 293 14.50 -11.65 -23.69
CA SER A 293 15.81 -11.96 -23.08
C SER A 293 15.70 -12.52 -21.65
N TYR A 294 14.59 -12.28 -20.96
CA TYR A 294 14.31 -12.81 -19.63
C TYR A 294 13.66 -14.21 -19.66
N ALA A 295 13.31 -14.73 -20.84
CA ALA A 295 12.83 -16.10 -21.00
C ALA A 295 13.98 -17.03 -21.38
N THR A 296 14.47 -17.82 -20.42
CA THR A 296 15.65 -18.68 -20.61
C THR A 296 15.52 -19.64 -21.80
N ARG A 297 14.33 -20.22 -22.02
CA ARG A 297 14.09 -21.15 -23.14
C ARG A 297 14.10 -20.44 -24.49
N ALA A 298 13.48 -19.26 -24.56
CA ALA A 298 13.44 -18.45 -25.77
C ALA A 298 14.85 -17.99 -26.18
N ARG A 299 15.65 -17.53 -25.20
CA ARG A 299 17.04 -17.13 -25.43
C ARG A 299 17.89 -18.30 -25.98
N ARG A 300 17.81 -19.48 -25.34
CA ARG A 300 18.55 -20.67 -25.80
C ARG A 300 18.13 -21.12 -27.20
N HIS A 301 16.85 -21.00 -27.53
CA HIS A 301 16.35 -21.31 -28.87
C HIS A 301 16.97 -20.38 -29.92
N PHE A 302 16.98 -19.06 -29.67
CA PHE A 302 17.63 -18.09 -30.55
C PHE A 302 19.13 -18.36 -30.69
N GLU A 303 19.85 -18.58 -29.57
CA GLU A 303 21.29 -18.89 -29.56
C GLU A 303 21.62 -20.15 -30.37
N ALA A 304 20.75 -21.17 -30.36
CA ALA A 304 20.97 -22.43 -31.07
C ALA A 304 20.57 -22.40 -32.56
N THR A 305 19.57 -21.61 -32.94
CA THR A 305 18.94 -21.69 -34.26
C THR A 305 19.06 -20.43 -35.10
N GLY A 306 19.38 -19.29 -34.48
CA GLY A 306 19.29 -17.96 -35.09
C GLY A 306 17.86 -17.50 -35.39
N GLN A 307 16.83 -18.30 -35.09
CA GLN A 307 15.44 -17.98 -35.38
C GLN A 307 14.90 -16.96 -34.38
N PRO A 308 14.32 -15.82 -34.85
CA PRO A 308 13.72 -14.83 -33.98
C PRO A 308 12.62 -15.40 -33.08
N VAL A 309 12.55 -14.89 -31.85
CA VAL A 309 11.48 -15.23 -30.91
C VAL A 309 10.25 -14.39 -31.21
N ARG A 310 9.09 -15.03 -31.29
CA ARG A 310 7.81 -14.34 -31.51
C ARG A 310 7.22 -13.85 -30.19
N VAL A 311 7.00 -12.55 -30.10
CA VAL A 311 6.32 -11.90 -28.98
C VAL A 311 4.99 -11.36 -29.48
N VAL A 312 3.90 -11.79 -28.84
CA VAL A 312 2.56 -11.25 -29.07
C VAL A 312 2.42 -9.96 -28.27
N VAL A 313 2.10 -8.86 -28.95
CA VAL A 313 1.83 -7.56 -28.36
C VAL A 313 0.36 -7.23 -28.51
N ARG A 314 -0.32 -6.99 -27.38
CA ARG A 314 -1.75 -6.66 -27.31
C ARG A 314 -1.94 -5.24 -26.80
N ARG A 315 -3.01 -4.57 -27.24
CA ARG A 315 -3.41 -3.26 -26.73
C ARG A 315 -4.56 -3.41 -25.73
N GLY A 316 -4.40 -2.96 -24.49
CA GLY A 316 -5.49 -2.72 -23.53
C GLY A 316 -6.40 -3.89 -23.14
N VAL A 317 -6.04 -5.15 -23.44
CA VAL A 317 -6.88 -6.33 -23.17
C VAL A 317 -6.21 -7.23 -22.14
N LYS A 318 -6.94 -7.56 -21.07
CA LYS A 318 -6.50 -8.41 -19.95
C LYS A 318 -6.22 -9.86 -20.39
N SER A 319 -7.03 -10.42 -21.29
CA SER A 319 -6.83 -11.75 -21.89
C SER A 319 -7.68 -11.93 -23.16
N GLY A 320 -7.19 -12.69 -24.14
CA GLY A 320 -7.93 -12.96 -25.40
C GLY A 320 -7.04 -13.36 -26.58
N ALA A 321 -7.63 -13.95 -27.63
CA ALA A 321 -6.96 -14.21 -28.90
C ALA A 321 -6.89 -12.92 -29.73
N GLY A 322 -5.71 -12.62 -30.28
CA GLY A 322 -5.41 -11.36 -30.98
C GLY A 322 -4.15 -10.69 -30.44
N GLY A 323 -3.56 -9.82 -31.25
CA GLY A 323 -2.29 -9.13 -30.99
C GLY A 323 -1.37 -9.19 -32.20
N GLU A 324 -0.54 -8.17 -32.36
CA GLU A 324 0.51 -8.14 -33.37
C GLU A 324 1.65 -9.08 -32.95
N ILE A 325 2.22 -9.81 -33.90
CA ILE A 325 3.40 -10.64 -33.66
C ILE A 325 4.63 -9.82 -34.02
N VAL A 326 5.48 -9.55 -33.04
CA VAL A 326 6.78 -8.93 -33.23
C VAL A 326 7.84 -10.02 -33.11
N ALA A 327 8.59 -10.24 -34.19
CA ALA A 327 9.69 -11.20 -34.23
C ALA A 327 10.99 -10.51 -33.81
N VAL A 328 11.61 -10.94 -32.71
CA VAL A 328 12.77 -10.27 -32.10
C VAL A 328 13.93 -11.21 -31.82
N ALA A 329 15.15 -10.68 -31.90
CA ALA A 329 16.31 -11.30 -31.27
C ALA A 329 16.29 -10.97 -29.76
N PRO A 330 16.27 -11.96 -28.84
CA PRO A 330 16.32 -11.68 -27.41
C PRO A 330 17.64 -10.98 -27.02
N SER A 331 17.55 -9.75 -26.52
CA SER A 331 18.73 -8.97 -26.11
C SER A 331 18.45 -8.14 -24.86
N ARG A 332 19.47 -7.97 -24.02
CA ARG A 332 19.47 -6.98 -22.92
C ARG A 332 20.14 -5.67 -23.29
N ASP A 333 20.92 -5.70 -24.37
CA ASP A 333 21.51 -4.52 -24.98
C ASP A 333 20.61 -4.11 -26.14
N THR A 334 19.78 -3.10 -25.89
CA THR A 334 18.73 -2.66 -26.80
C THR A 334 18.93 -1.16 -27.09
N ALA A 335 18.27 -0.63 -28.12
CA ALA A 335 18.42 0.76 -28.54
C ALA A 335 17.95 1.75 -27.46
N LEU A 336 16.95 1.38 -26.67
CA LEU A 336 16.52 2.17 -25.52
C LEU A 336 17.32 1.79 -24.25
N PRO A 337 17.85 2.77 -23.50
CA PRO A 337 18.69 2.51 -22.33
C PRO A 337 17.85 2.16 -21.09
N TRP A 338 17.23 0.98 -21.08
CA TRP A 338 16.36 0.54 -20.00
C TRP A 338 17.10 0.39 -18.67
N ALA A 339 16.60 1.08 -17.64
CA ALA A 339 17.19 1.02 -16.30
C ALA A 339 16.12 0.93 -15.20
N GLU A 340 16.48 0.27 -14.10
CA GLU A 340 15.64 0.28 -12.89
C GLU A 340 15.73 1.64 -12.18
N PRO A 341 14.63 2.10 -11.55
CA PRO A 341 14.64 3.29 -10.70
C PRO A 341 15.69 3.20 -9.60
N GLN A 342 16.52 4.23 -9.49
CA GLN A 342 17.57 4.31 -8.47
C GLN A 342 17.09 5.07 -7.22
N PRO A 343 17.62 4.78 -6.03
CA PRO A 343 17.26 5.49 -4.79
C PRO A 343 17.37 7.01 -4.87
N ALA A 344 18.31 7.52 -5.69
CA ALA A 344 18.50 8.95 -5.94
C ALA A 344 17.25 9.66 -6.49
N ALA A 345 16.38 8.93 -7.21
CA ALA A 345 15.14 9.47 -7.78
C ALA A 345 14.21 10.07 -6.71
N VAL A 346 14.22 9.52 -5.48
CA VAL A 346 13.41 10.06 -4.38
C VAL A 346 13.88 11.46 -4.00
N GLY A 347 15.20 11.68 -3.93
CA GLY A 347 15.78 12.98 -3.61
C GLY A 347 15.53 14.00 -4.71
N GLU A 348 15.70 13.60 -5.96
CA GLU A 348 15.41 14.43 -7.13
C GLU A 348 13.94 14.87 -7.17
N TRP A 349 13.02 13.92 -7.01
CA TRP A 349 11.60 14.20 -6.99
C TRP A 349 11.22 15.17 -5.87
N LYS A 350 11.74 14.98 -4.65
CA LYS A 350 11.49 15.89 -3.52
C LYS A 350 11.99 17.31 -3.79
N LYS A 351 13.16 17.47 -4.39
CA LYS A 351 13.71 18.79 -4.77
C LYS A 351 12.81 19.48 -5.78
N ASN A 352 12.42 18.78 -6.84
CA ASN A 352 11.53 19.31 -7.88
C ASN A 352 10.16 19.69 -7.32
N ARG A 353 9.66 18.90 -6.36
CA ARG A 353 8.39 19.18 -5.68
C ARG A 353 8.47 20.41 -4.79
N ALA A 354 9.54 20.58 -4.02
CA ALA A 354 9.75 21.75 -3.16
C ALA A 354 9.91 23.06 -3.95
N ALA A 355 10.35 22.99 -5.21
CA ALA A 355 10.46 24.13 -6.11
C ALA A 355 9.12 24.57 -6.72
N ARG A 356 8.02 23.81 -6.54
CA ARG A 356 6.70 24.21 -7.03
C ARG A 356 6.10 25.27 -6.10
N PRO A 357 5.42 26.32 -6.62
CA PRO A 357 4.67 27.24 -5.78
C PRO A 357 3.64 26.46 -4.98
N SER A 358 3.49 26.80 -3.69
CA SER A 358 2.52 26.17 -2.79
C SER A 358 1.15 26.13 -3.45
N ARG A 359 0.60 24.93 -3.67
CA ARG A 359 -0.82 24.80 -4.03
C ARG A 359 -1.62 25.35 -2.85
N ALA A 360 -2.63 26.18 -3.14
CA ALA A 360 -3.60 26.58 -2.12
C ALA A 360 -4.23 25.31 -1.53
N PRO A 361 -4.49 25.26 -0.21
CA PRO A 361 -5.15 24.12 0.39
C PRO A 361 -6.48 23.87 -0.34
N LEU A 362 -6.74 22.61 -0.69
CA LEU A 362 -8.05 22.17 -1.18
C LEU A 362 -9.08 22.62 -0.13
N ALA A 363 -10.03 23.48 -0.55
CA ALA A 363 -11.15 23.85 0.29
C ALA A 363 -11.84 22.58 0.80
N PRO A 364 -12.28 22.53 2.07
CA PRO A 364 -13.08 21.40 2.54
C PRO A 364 -14.26 21.24 1.58
N ALA A 365 -14.53 20.00 1.15
CA ALA A 365 -15.70 19.68 0.35
C ALA A 365 -16.92 20.23 1.08
N GLY A 366 -17.49 21.31 0.54
CA GLY A 366 -18.69 21.91 1.09
C GLY A 366 -19.83 20.90 1.00
N ASP A 367 -20.56 20.74 2.09
CA ASP A 367 -21.84 20.06 2.09
C ASP A 367 -22.69 20.63 0.96
N THR A 368 -23.05 19.75 0.03
CA THR A 368 -24.11 20.06 -0.93
C THR A 368 -25.42 19.89 -0.17
N ALA A 369 -26.11 21.03 -0.01
CA ALA A 369 -27.41 21.16 0.65
C ALA A 369 -28.52 20.39 -0.08
#